data_AF-A0A4Q5QI65-F1
#
_entry.id   AF-A0A4Q5QI65-F1
#
_cell.length_a   1.000
_cell.length_b   1.000
_cell.length_c   1.000
_cell.angle_alpha   90.00
_cell.angle_beta   90.00
_cell.angle_gamma   90.00
#
_symmetry.space_group_name_H-M   'P 1'
#
loop_
_entity.id
_entity.type
_entity.pdbx_description
1 polymer ?
#
loop_
_entity_poly.entity_id
_entity_poly.type
_entity_poly.pdbx_seq_one_letter_code
_entity_poly.pdbx_strand_id
1 'polypeptide(L)'
;YGGRPGFLGFLRLARAAFAHLTVTGGMAVGESMIQQVLGLGIAARVSAKLGEGVLNGLMTARFGLAAMAVCRPLPFVREAPPRLSDVAGELLKPLADEAKG
;
A
#
# COMPACT_ATOMS: atom_id res chain seq x y z
N TYR A 1 -35.82 22.43 -1.10
CA TYR A 1 -35.71 22.36 -2.58
C TYR A 1 -35.23 20.98 -3.02
N GLY A 2 -35.99 19.94 -2.66
CA GLY A 2 -35.61 18.53 -2.81
C GLY A 2 -36.25 17.88 -4.04
N GLY A 3 -35.80 18.25 -5.23
CA GLY A 3 -35.97 17.39 -6.39
C GLY A 3 -34.82 16.39 -6.39
N ARG A 4 -35.11 15.08 -6.24
CA ARG A 4 -34.09 14.03 -6.42
C ARG A 4 -33.39 14.35 -7.75
N PRO A 5 -32.06 14.62 -7.78
CA PRO A 5 -31.39 14.83 -9.05
C PRO A 5 -31.60 13.54 -9.85
N GLY A 6 -32.41 13.62 -10.90
CA GLY A 6 -32.62 12.49 -11.79
C GLY A 6 -31.27 11.97 -12.29
N PHE A 7 -31.22 10.73 -12.77
CA PHE A 7 -29.99 10.10 -13.26
C PHE A 7 -29.18 11.01 -14.22
N LEU A 8 -29.86 11.80 -15.07
CA LEU A 8 -29.22 12.80 -15.94
C LEU A 8 -28.55 13.96 -15.17
N GLY A 9 -29.15 14.44 -14.08
CA GLY A 9 -28.58 15.48 -13.22
C GLY A 9 -27.34 14.99 -12.48
N PHE A 10 -27.37 13.76 -11.98
CA PHE A 10 -26.21 13.10 -11.39
C PHE A 10 -25.08 12.93 -12.42
N LEU A 11 -25.39 12.45 -13.63
CA LEU A 11 -24.40 12.24 -14.68
C LEU A 11 -23.76 13.56 -15.15
N ARG A 12 -24.55 14.64 -15.22
CA ARG A 12 -24.04 15.98 -15.57
C ARG A 12 -23.13 16.54 -14.48
N LEU A 13 -23.47 16.32 -13.21
CA LEU A 13 -22.66 16.74 -12.07
C LEU A 13 -21.38 15.91 -11.95
N ALA A 14 -21.47 14.59 -12.12
CA ALA A 14 -20.32 13.69 -12.16
C ALA A 14 -19.35 14.10 -13.27
N ARG A 15 -19.86 14.41 -14.48
CA ARG A 15 -19.02 14.87 -15.59
C ARG A 15 -18.35 16.22 -15.31
N ALA A 16 -19.06 17.14 -14.65
CA ALA A 16 -18.48 18.42 -14.23
C ALA A 16 -17.40 18.24 -13.14
N ALA A 17 -17.62 17.33 -12.19
CA ALA A 17 -16.64 16.99 -11.16
C ALA A 17 -15.38 16.34 -11.77
N PHE A 18 -15.55 15.39 -12.70
CA PHE A 18 -14.44 14.78 -13.44
C PHE A 18 -13.66 15.80 -14.27
N ALA A 19 -14.35 16.71 -14.96
CA ALA A 19 -13.69 17.77 -15.74
C ALA A 19 -12.83 18.67 -14.84
N HIS A 20 -13.31 19.04 -13.66
CA HIS A 20 -12.50 19.76 -12.68
C HIS A 20 -11.36 18.92 -12.12
N LEU A 21 -11.59 17.63 -11.85
CA LEU A 21 -10.57 16.72 -11.36
C LEU A 21 -9.45 16.49 -12.39
N THR A 22 -9.76 16.51 -13.70
CA THR A 22 -8.75 16.44 -14.75
C THR A 22 -7.97 17.74 -14.89
N VAL A 23 -8.61 18.89 -14.68
CA VAL A 23 -7.95 20.21 -14.76
C VAL A 23 -7.07 20.43 -13.54
N THR A 24 -7.56 20.14 -12.33
CA THR A 24 -6.82 20.29 -11.08
C THR A 24 -5.84 19.11 -10.85
N GLY A 25 -6.25 17.88 -11.16
CA GLY A 25 -5.42 16.67 -11.02
C GLY A 25 -4.38 16.52 -12.13
N GLY A 26 -4.63 17.03 -13.34
CA GLY A 26 -3.66 17.04 -14.44
C GLY A 26 -2.47 17.96 -14.17
N MET A 27 -2.68 19.08 -13.47
CA MET A 27 -1.60 20.00 -13.10
C MET A 27 -0.66 19.44 -12.02
N ALA A 28 -1.19 18.66 -11.05
CA ALA A 28 -0.37 18.04 -10.00
C ALA A 28 0.46 16.85 -10.52
N VAL A 29 -0.09 16.08 -11.45
CA VAL A 29 0.60 14.95 -12.07
C VAL A 29 1.59 15.42 -13.14
N GLY A 30 1.30 16.51 -13.87
CA GLY A 30 2.15 17.07 -14.92
C GLY A 30 3.54 17.50 -14.42
N GLU A 31 3.60 18.25 -13.32
CA GLU A 31 4.87 18.74 -12.76
C GLU A 31 5.75 17.58 -12.23
N SER A 32 5.14 16.59 -11.57
CA SER A 32 5.87 15.43 -11.01
C SER A 32 6.26 14.39 -12.05
N MET A 33 5.52 14.27 -13.16
CA MET A 33 5.83 13.33 -14.24
C MET A 33 6.93 13.89 -15.16
N ILE A 34 6.92 15.18 -15.47
CA ILE A 34 7.87 15.79 -16.41
C ILE A 34 9.32 15.84 -15.86
N GLN A 35 9.51 16.03 -14.55
CA GLN A 35 10.85 15.90 -13.93
C GLN A 35 11.30 14.44 -13.71
N GLN A 36 10.40 13.46 -13.76
CA GLN A 36 10.68 12.06 -13.43
C GLN A 36 10.82 11.12 -14.64
N VAL A 37 10.70 11.63 -15.87
CA VAL A 37 10.99 10.87 -17.12
C VAL A 37 12.51 10.84 -17.39
N LEU A 38 13.26 10.46 -16.36
CA LEU A 38 14.62 9.93 -16.46
C LEU A 38 14.55 8.64 -15.65
N GLY A 39 14.49 7.48 -16.33
CA GLY A 39 14.04 6.19 -15.78
C GLY A 39 14.68 5.69 -14.47
N LEU A 40 15.76 6.31 -13.99
CA LEU A 40 16.33 6.08 -12.65
C LEU A 40 15.43 6.59 -11.51
N GLY A 41 14.71 7.70 -11.67
CA GLY A 41 13.99 8.37 -10.57
C GLY A 41 12.69 7.67 -10.16
N ILE A 42 11.96 7.12 -11.12
CA ILE A 42 10.75 6.32 -10.88
C ILE A 42 11.08 4.99 -10.19
N ALA A 43 12.12 4.29 -10.64
CA ALA A 43 12.60 3.06 -10.01
C ALA A 43 13.10 3.35 -8.58
N ALA A 44 13.84 4.44 -8.37
CA ALA A 44 14.29 4.86 -7.04
C ALA A 44 13.11 5.17 -6.09
N ARG A 45 12.07 5.86 -6.57
CA ARG A 45 10.89 6.20 -5.76
C ARG A 45 10.04 4.98 -5.42
N VAL A 46 9.84 4.08 -6.39
CA VAL A 46 9.10 2.82 -6.17
C VAL A 46 9.88 1.92 -5.21
N SER A 47 11.19 1.81 -5.38
CA SER A 47 12.07 1.06 -4.47
C SER A 47 12.03 1.62 -3.04
N ALA A 48 12.11 2.95 -2.89
CA ALA A 48 11.98 3.60 -1.59
C ALA A 48 10.63 3.30 -0.91
N LYS A 49 9.53 3.36 -1.66
CA LYS A 49 8.18 3.03 -1.13
C LYS A 49 8.02 1.57 -0.78
N LEU A 50 8.64 0.67 -1.55
CA LEU A 50 8.65 -0.77 -1.25
C LEU A 50 9.48 -1.06 0.01
N GLY A 51 10.63 -0.38 0.18
CA GLY A 51 11.45 -0.45 1.39
C GLY A 51 10.72 0.06 2.65
N GLU A 52 10.05 1.20 2.56
CA GLU A 52 9.18 1.71 3.63
C GLU A 52 8.06 0.72 3.99
N GLY A 53 7.45 0.08 2.98
CA GLY A 53 6.41 -0.93 3.15
C GLY A 53 6.90 -2.20 3.86
N VAL A 54 8.07 -2.72 3.48
CA VAL A 54 8.70 -3.87 4.14
C VAL A 54 9.04 -3.55 5.59
N LEU A 55 9.61 -2.37 5.85
CA LEU A 55 9.97 -1.95 7.21
C LEU A 55 8.74 -1.84 8.11
N ASN A 56 7.65 -1.28 7.60
CA ASN A 56 6.38 -1.18 8.32
C ASN A 56 5.75 -2.56 8.56
N GLY A 57 5.77 -3.44 7.54
CA GLY A 57 5.30 -4.82 7.67
C GLY A 57 6.06 -5.63 8.72
N LEU A 58 7.38 -5.40 8.85
CA LEU A 58 8.18 -6.02 9.91
C LEU A 58 7.76 -5.55 11.30
N MET A 59 7.42 -4.26 11.47
CA MET A 59 6.91 -3.74 12.74
C MET A 59 5.52 -4.31 13.06
N THR A 60 4.65 -4.48 12.07
CA THR A 60 3.36 -5.18 12.24
C THR A 60 3.58 -6.64 12.65
N ALA A 61 4.53 -7.34 12.06
CA ALA A 61 4.89 -8.71 12.45
C ALA A 61 5.37 -8.77 13.91
N ARG A 62 6.20 -7.82 14.35
CA ARG A 62 6.63 -7.71 15.76
C ARG A 62 5.45 -7.53 16.70
N PHE A 63 4.52 -6.63 16.35
CA PHE A 63 3.31 -6.42 17.14
C PHE A 63 2.44 -7.69 17.18
N GLY A 64 2.28 -8.38 16.05
CA GLY A 64 1.55 -9.64 15.96
C GLY A 64 2.13 -10.73 16.86
N LEU A 65 3.46 -10.87 16.90
CA LEU A 65 4.13 -11.82 17.81
C LEU A 65 3.90 -11.47 19.28
N ALA A 66 3.93 -10.18 19.65
CA ALA A 66 3.64 -9.74 21.01
C ALA A 66 2.17 -10.00 21.38
N ALA A 67 1.23 -9.70 20.48
CA ALA A 67 -0.18 -10.01 20.67
C ALA A 67 -0.40 -11.52 20.82
N MET A 68 0.29 -12.34 20.02
CA MET A 68 0.22 -13.79 20.10
C MET A 68 0.75 -14.32 21.44
N ALA A 69 1.81 -13.73 21.98
CA ALA A 69 2.33 -14.08 23.31
C ALA A 69 1.35 -13.74 24.44
N VAL A 70 0.60 -12.64 24.32
CA VAL A 70 -0.39 -12.20 25.33
C VAL A 70 -1.69 -12.99 25.24
N CYS A 71 -2.18 -13.24 24.02
CA CYS A 71 -3.49 -13.87 23.81
C CYS A 71 -3.44 -15.40 23.93
N ARG A 72 -2.25 -16.03 23.95
CA ARG A 72 -2.15 -17.49 23.96
C ARG A 72 -2.30 -18.06 25.38
N PRO A 73 -3.28 -18.96 25.62
CA PRO A 73 -3.50 -19.55 26.93
C PRO A 73 -2.60 -20.76 27.25
N LEU A 74 -1.98 -21.38 26.24
CA LEU A 74 -1.19 -22.60 26.37
C LEU A 74 0.30 -22.34 26.08
N PRO A 75 1.24 -22.91 26.87
CA PRO A 75 2.68 -22.75 26.65
C PRO A 75 3.15 -23.44 25.36
N PHE A 76 4.29 -22.98 24.83
CA PHE A 76 4.99 -23.65 23.72
C PHE A 76 5.67 -24.93 24.24
N VAL A 77 5.04 -26.10 24.04
CA VAL A 77 5.55 -27.39 24.54
C VAL A 77 6.19 -28.24 23.43
N ARG A 78 5.70 -28.15 22.19
CA ARG A 78 6.14 -28.98 21.06
C ARG A 78 7.02 -28.25 20.04
N GLU A 79 6.79 -26.96 19.87
CA GLU A 79 7.47 -26.13 18.86
C GLU A 79 8.06 -24.90 19.53
N ALA A 80 9.17 -24.40 18.99
CA ALA A 80 9.77 -23.16 19.43
C ALA A 80 8.81 -21.98 19.18
N PRO A 81 8.80 -20.95 20.04
CA PRO A 81 8.01 -19.75 19.79
C PRO A 81 8.44 -19.10 18.47
N PRO A 82 7.47 -18.68 17.63
CA PRO A 82 7.80 -18.08 16.34
C PRO A 82 8.59 -16.79 16.54
N ARG A 83 9.66 -16.65 15.76
CA ARG A 83 10.53 -15.49 15.80
C ARG A 83 10.20 -14.55 14.67
N LEU A 84 10.63 -13.30 14.82
CA LEU A 84 10.46 -12.30 13.77
C LEU A 84 11.15 -12.71 12.46
N SER A 85 12.26 -13.44 12.53
CA SER A 85 12.96 -13.98 11.35
C SER A 85 12.11 -14.94 10.54
N ASP A 86 11.25 -15.70 11.21
CA ASP A 86 10.43 -16.74 10.58
C ASP A 86 9.28 -16.07 9.81
N VAL A 87 8.63 -15.09 10.46
CA VAL A 87 7.57 -14.27 9.84
C VAL A 87 8.14 -13.37 8.73
N ALA A 88 9.32 -12.79 8.92
CA ALA A 88 10.00 -11.99 7.90
C ALA A 88 10.37 -12.83 6.67
N GLY A 89 10.84 -14.07 6.88
CA GLY A 89 11.15 -15.01 5.80
C GLY A 89 9.94 -15.33 4.95
N GLU A 90 8.79 -15.59 5.57
CA GLU A 90 7.53 -15.82 4.83
C GLU A 90 7.01 -14.55 4.14
N LEU A 91 7.10 -13.39 4.77
CA LEU A 91 6.70 -12.10 4.18
C LEU A 91 7.52 -11.73 2.94
N LEU A 92 8.81 -12.06 2.92
CA LEU A 92 9.72 -11.72 1.82
C LEU A 92 9.75 -12.75 0.69
N LYS A 93 9.25 -13.97 0.93
CA LYS A 93 9.25 -15.05 -0.06
C LYS A 93 8.54 -14.69 -1.38
N PRO A 94 7.35 -14.03 -1.39
CA PRO A 94 6.69 -13.61 -2.63
C PRO A 94 7.50 -12.57 -3.42
N LEU A 95 8.19 -11.66 -2.72
CA LEU A 95 9.05 -10.64 -3.34
C LEU A 95 10.30 -11.27 -4.00
N ALA A 96 10.82 -12.34 -3.39
CA ALA A 96 11.97 -13.06 -3.92
C ALA A 96 11.62 -13.92 -5.15
N ASP A 97 10.39 -14.44 -5.23
CA ASP A 97 9.89 -15.16 -6.42
C ASP A 97 9.63 -14.22 -7.60
N GLU A 98 9.03 -13.04 -7.35
CA GLU A 98 8.85 -12.00 -8.38
C GLU A 98 10.19 -11.52 -8.97
N ALA A 99 11.25 -11.45 -8.17
CA ALA A 99 12.57 -11.01 -8.64
C ALA A 99 13.32 -12.05 -9.50
N LYS A 100 12.81 -13.29 -9.61
CA LYS A 100 13.42 -14.39 -10.38
C LYS A 100 12.72 -14.71 -11.69
N GLY A 101 11.51 -14.18 -11.92
CA GLY A 101 10.76 -14.33 -13.18
C GLY A 101 11.10 -13.25 -14.20
#